data_AF-A0A939L4F8-F1
#
_entry.id   AF-A0A939L4F8-F1
#
_cell.length_a   1.000
_cell.length_b   1.000
_cell.length_c   1.000
_cell.angle_alpha   90.00
_cell.angle_beta   90.00
_cell.angle_gamma   90.00
#
_symmetry.space_group_name_H-M   'P 1'
#
loop_
_entity.id
_entity.type
_entity.pdbx_description
1 polymer ?
#
loop_
_entity_poly.entity_id
_entity_poly.type
_entity_poly.pdbx_seq_one_letter_code
_entity_poly.pdbx_strand_id
1 'polypeptide(L)'
;MVERPRAQPLRPESTGFTAFGEPAEPVEPEPTWSLLLRAAHAAFAEHLPLSLSPDVLWYAVVHEVAVHVRMYPPRYRALFGAAGRGAVITVRDDSLAGVDPDWARSVHLVREPLAAALGAEVVELFRPAFSTTTPEDASAALVALMDVVSPYYDFRWETRCGIPRIRLEGTAEDWALLAAGVGELARRFDWLAPWFAELRPVVDEIAATAAGGPVDEVFWRSLFKWRSMSGGPRVTGWLTAFFAHTQTPDGPRLRQSFGWREAASREYHRDAFEVNDFPSHISKVPFVWEFLGTERPMLLVGGVLGIERDGGFLRPRLGSAVLETVAGP
;
A
#
# COMPACT_ATOMS: atom_id res chain seq x y z
N MET A 1 28.91 53.84 42.73
CA MET A 1 30.23 54.22 42.20
C MET A 1 30.99 52.92 41.94
N VAL A 2 30.86 52.34 40.75
CA VAL A 2 31.62 51.14 40.37
C VAL A 2 31.97 51.26 38.88
N GLU A 3 33.24 51.53 38.61
CA GLU A 3 33.85 51.51 37.29
C GLU A 3 33.96 50.06 36.78
N ARG A 4 33.54 49.85 35.53
CA ARG A 4 34.19 48.90 34.60
C ARG A 4 35.31 49.69 33.88
N PRO A 5 36.27 49.13 33.10
CA PRO A 5 36.30 47.80 32.48
C PRO A 5 37.72 47.18 32.34
N ARG A 6 37.85 46.02 31.66
CA ARG A 6 38.76 45.89 30.50
C ARG A 6 38.53 44.59 29.73
N ALA A 7 38.45 44.74 28.41
CA ALA A 7 38.33 43.68 27.44
C ALA A 7 39.71 43.26 26.90
N GLN A 8 39.86 41.94 26.74
CA GLN A 8 40.62 41.12 25.75
C GLN A 8 41.93 41.60 25.12
N PRO A 9 42.79 40.61 24.81
CA PRO A 9 43.21 40.42 23.42
C PRO A 9 42.88 39.03 22.87
N LEU A 10 42.68 39.00 21.56
CA LEU A 10 42.32 37.84 20.71
C LEU A 10 43.56 37.14 20.10
N ARG A 11 43.31 35.89 19.67
CA ARG A 11 43.95 35.06 18.61
C ARG A 11 44.85 33.90 19.10
N PRO A 12 44.90 32.75 18.38
CA PRO A 12 44.63 32.61 16.94
C PRO A 12 43.64 31.51 16.52
N GLU A 13 43.14 31.67 15.29
CA GLU A 13 42.36 30.71 14.53
C GLU A 13 43.15 29.40 14.33
N SER A 14 42.63 28.31 14.88
CA SER A 14 43.00 26.95 14.47
C SER A 14 41.93 26.42 13.53
N THR A 15 42.34 26.14 12.30
CA THR A 15 41.66 25.29 11.31
C THR A 15 41.15 24.00 11.97
N GLY A 16 39.87 23.99 12.33
CA GLY A 16 39.16 22.83 12.83
C GLY A 16 38.14 22.41 11.80
N PHE A 17 38.43 21.32 11.10
CA PHE A 17 37.48 20.57 10.30
C PHE A 17 36.28 20.23 11.20
N THR A 18 35.11 20.81 10.93
CA THR A 18 33.91 20.61 11.74
C THR A 18 33.47 19.16 11.59
N ALA A 19 33.76 18.35 12.61
CA ALA A 19 33.14 17.06 12.81
C ALA A 19 31.61 17.27 12.83
N PHE A 20 30.89 16.48 12.03
CA PHE A 20 29.44 16.44 12.03
C PHE A 20 28.95 16.10 13.44
N GLY A 21 28.28 17.08 14.05
CA GLY A 21 27.64 16.94 15.36
C GLY A 21 26.45 15.98 15.30
N GLU A 22 26.50 15.05 16.25
CA GLU A 22 25.53 14.08 16.80
C GLU A 22 24.10 14.60 17.05
N PRO A 23 23.15 13.77 17.56
CA PRO A 23 22.99 12.31 17.47
C PRO A 23 21.58 11.91 16.97
N ALA A 24 21.41 10.60 16.71
CA ALA A 24 20.13 9.94 16.56
C ALA A 24 19.19 10.23 17.75
N GLU A 25 17.87 10.17 17.48
CA GLU A 25 16.81 10.29 18.49
C GLU A 25 17.13 9.48 19.77
N PRO A 26 16.68 9.93 20.96
CA PRO A 26 16.96 9.23 22.20
C PRO A 26 16.41 7.80 22.12
N VAL A 27 17.31 6.82 22.05
CA VAL A 27 16.99 5.41 22.22
C VAL A 27 16.29 5.29 23.57
N GLU A 28 15.05 4.82 23.59
CA GLU A 28 14.36 4.55 24.85
C GLU A 28 15.26 3.67 25.72
N PRO A 29 15.46 4.00 27.01
CA PRO A 29 16.34 3.23 27.87
C PRO A 29 15.85 1.78 27.92
N GLU A 30 16.71 0.83 27.54
CA GLU A 30 16.38 -0.59 27.58
C GLU A 30 15.95 -0.99 29.01
N PRO A 31 14.92 -1.83 29.16
CA PRO A 31 14.47 -2.29 30.46
C PRO A 31 15.60 -3.03 31.19
N THR A 32 15.96 -2.58 32.39
CA THR A 32 17.10 -3.10 33.19
C THR A 32 16.83 -4.45 33.88
N TRP A 33 15.82 -5.21 33.47
CA TRP A 33 15.37 -6.40 34.20
C TRP A 33 15.18 -7.61 33.29
N SER A 34 16.09 -8.59 33.40
CA SER A 34 16.00 -9.86 32.68
C SER A 34 14.92 -10.77 33.27
N LEU A 35 13.94 -11.15 32.45
CA LEU A 35 12.90 -12.13 32.82
C LEU A 35 13.46 -13.54 33.02
N LEU A 36 14.51 -13.91 32.28
CA LEU A 36 15.23 -15.17 32.48
C LEU A 36 15.83 -15.23 33.88
N LEU A 37 16.52 -14.16 34.31
CA LEU A 37 17.09 -14.08 35.66
C LEU A 37 16.01 -14.00 36.73
N ARG A 38 14.89 -13.32 36.48
CA ARG A 38 13.76 -13.29 37.41
C ARG A 38 13.10 -14.65 37.58
N ALA A 39 12.91 -15.40 36.51
CA ALA A 39 12.36 -16.76 36.58
C ALA A 39 13.27 -17.67 37.42
N ALA A 40 14.58 -17.61 37.18
CA ALA A 40 15.56 -18.36 37.97
C ALA A 40 15.58 -17.92 39.45
N HIS A 41 15.56 -16.61 39.70
CA HIS A 41 15.52 -16.07 41.06
C HIS A 41 14.24 -16.47 41.81
N ALA A 42 13.07 -16.38 41.16
CA ALA A 42 11.80 -16.78 41.76
C ALA A 42 11.76 -18.28 42.05
N ALA A 43 12.24 -19.11 41.12
CA ALA A 43 12.35 -20.55 41.34
C ALA A 43 13.23 -20.89 42.55
N PHE A 44 14.36 -20.20 42.68
CA PHE A 44 15.26 -20.35 43.81
C PHE A 44 14.65 -19.87 45.14
N ALA A 45 14.11 -18.65 45.16
CA ALA A 45 13.58 -18.01 46.37
C ALA A 45 12.34 -18.74 46.93
N GLU A 46 11.46 -19.20 46.03
CA GLU A 46 10.17 -19.79 46.39
C GLU A 46 10.19 -21.34 46.34
N HIS A 47 11.36 -21.96 46.18
CA HIS A 47 11.54 -23.43 46.08
C HIS A 47 10.68 -24.09 44.98
N LEU A 48 10.55 -23.43 43.82
CA LEU A 48 9.78 -23.93 42.68
C LEU A 48 10.70 -24.61 41.65
N PRO A 49 10.21 -25.62 40.90
CA PRO A 49 10.95 -26.19 39.78
C PRO A 49 11.09 -25.18 38.63
N LEU A 50 12.31 -25.07 38.06
CA LEU A 50 12.61 -24.24 36.88
C LEU A 50 12.80 -25.14 35.64
N SER A 51 12.12 -24.81 34.55
CA SER A 51 12.34 -25.43 33.25
C SER A 51 13.09 -24.47 32.33
N LEU A 52 14.14 -24.93 31.67
CA LEU A 52 14.91 -24.18 30.68
C LEU A 52 14.96 -24.99 29.38
N SER A 53 14.61 -24.35 28.27
CA SER A 53 14.80 -24.93 26.94
C SER A 53 16.13 -24.47 26.33
N PRO A 54 16.78 -25.31 25.51
CA PRO A 54 17.88 -24.88 24.63
C PRO A 54 17.55 -23.62 23.83
N ASP A 55 16.31 -23.47 23.36
CA ASP A 55 15.84 -22.31 22.60
C ASP A 55 15.93 -20.99 23.37
N VAL A 56 15.47 -20.97 24.63
CA VAL A 56 15.53 -19.78 25.50
C VAL A 56 16.99 -19.39 25.78
N LEU A 57 17.86 -20.37 25.99
CA LEU A 57 19.29 -20.12 26.21
C LEU A 57 19.98 -19.65 24.93
N TRP A 58 19.61 -20.21 23.78
CA TRP A 58 20.15 -19.79 22.49
C TRP A 58 19.73 -18.36 22.12
N TYR A 59 18.47 -17.99 22.34
CA TYR A 59 18.00 -16.61 22.19
C TYR A 59 18.85 -15.65 23.02
N ALA A 60 19.18 -15.99 24.27
CA ALA A 60 20.03 -15.16 25.11
C ALA A 60 21.42 -14.95 24.51
N VAL A 61 22.03 -15.99 23.92
CA VAL A 61 23.32 -15.87 23.21
C VAL A 61 23.19 -14.94 22.00
N VAL A 62 22.16 -15.12 21.17
CA VAL A 62 21.95 -14.26 19.98
C VAL A 62 21.73 -12.81 20.37
N HIS A 63 20.99 -12.56 21.46
CA HIS A 63 20.76 -11.21 21.96
C HIS A 63 22.06 -10.52 22.39
N GLU A 64 22.96 -11.21 23.10
CA GLU A 64 24.28 -10.66 23.45
C GLU A 64 25.11 -10.33 22.21
N VAL A 65 25.03 -11.17 21.17
CA VAL A 65 25.66 -10.88 19.87
C VAL A 65 25.04 -9.61 19.26
N ALA A 66 23.72 -9.46 19.29
CA ALA A 66 23.03 -8.29 18.77
C ALA A 66 23.50 -7.01 19.45
N VAL A 67 23.50 -6.99 20.79
CA VAL A 67 24.02 -5.90 21.62
C VAL A 67 25.44 -5.53 21.22
N HIS A 68 26.32 -6.53 21.10
CA HIS A 68 27.72 -6.30 20.73
C HIS A 68 27.90 -5.77 19.30
N VAL A 69 27.09 -6.25 18.35
CA VAL A 69 27.11 -5.77 16.96
C VAL A 69 26.65 -4.32 16.89
N ARG A 70 25.59 -3.94 17.62
CA ARG A 70 25.11 -2.54 17.72
C ARG A 70 26.16 -1.60 18.31
N MET A 71 26.99 -2.06 19.24
CA MET A 71 28.08 -1.26 19.81
C MET A 71 29.21 -1.01 18.80
N TYR A 72 29.47 -1.95 17.88
CA TYR A 72 30.58 -1.86 16.92
C TYR A 72 30.18 -2.16 15.47
N PRO A 73 29.20 -1.45 14.86
CA PRO A 73 28.70 -1.80 13.54
C PRO A 73 29.77 -1.81 12.43
N PRO A 74 30.75 -0.89 12.38
CA PRO A 74 31.78 -0.93 11.33
C PRO A 74 32.63 -2.22 11.35
N ARG A 75 32.80 -2.84 12.52
CA ARG A 75 33.65 -4.04 12.70
C ARG A 75 33.03 -5.30 12.12
N TYR A 76 31.71 -5.43 12.16
CA TYR A 76 30.98 -6.63 11.75
C TYR A 76 30.35 -6.53 10.35
N ARG A 77 30.57 -5.40 9.66
CA ARG A 77 29.98 -5.14 8.35
C ARG A 77 30.24 -6.24 7.33
N ALA A 78 31.44 -6.83 7.31
CA ALA A 78 31.79 -7.90 6.38
C ALA A 78 31.00 -9.19 6.60
N LEU A 79 30.44 -9.40 7.80
CA LEU A 79 29.61 -10.57 8.12
C LEU A 79 28.16 -10.40 7.69
N PHE A 80 27.66 -9.16 7.67
CA PHE A 80 26.23 -8.88 7.53
C PHE A 80 25.89 -7.93 6.38
N GLY A 81 26.83 -7.39 5.59
CA GLY A 81 26.46 -6.41 4.58
C GLY A 81 27.44 -6.23 3.42
N ALA A 82 26.87 -6.03 2.23
CA ALA A 82 27.57 -5.51 1.06
C ALA A 82 27.90 -4.00 1.22
N ALA A 83 28.87 -3.52 0.47
CA ALA A 83 29.37 -2.15 0.52
C ALA A 83 28.31 -1.12 0.04
N GLY A 84 27.63 -0.43 0.96
CA GLY A 84 26.70 0.67 0.65
C GLY A 84 25.69 0.95 1.78
N ARG A 85 25.16 2.18 1.86
CA ARG A 85 24.17 2.61 2.88
C ARG A 85 22.98 1.63 2.97
N GLY A 86 22.40 1.51 4.18
CA GLY A 86 21.51 0.42 4.60
C GLY A 86 20.49 -0.03 3.55
N ALA A 87 20.52 -1.33 3.24
CA ALA A 87 19.57 -1.92 2.31
C ALA A 87 18.22 -2.13 3.00
N VAL A 88 17.13 -1.94 2.28
CA VAL A 88 15.79 -2.17 2.82
C VAL A 88 15.40 -3.63 2.61
N ILE A 89 15.05 -4.34 3.68
CA ILE A 89 14.40 -5.65 3.62
C ILE A 89 12.88 -5.41 3.69
N THR A 90 12.21 -5.55 2.55
CA THR A 90 10.76 -5.42 2.47
C THR A 90 10.09 -6.78 2.63
N VAL A 91 9.23 -6.89 3.64
CA VAL A 91 8.35 -8.05 3.86
C VAL A 91 6.94 -7.66 3.43
N ARG A 92 6.33 -8.52 2.61
CA ARG A 92 4.98 -8.28 2.10
C ARG A 92 3.97 -9.19 2.80
N ASP A 93 2.97 -8.57 3.42
CA ASP A 93 1.89 -9.31 4.07
C ASP A 93 0.55 -8.56 4.00
N ASP A 94 -0.27 -8.92 3.02
CA ASP A 94 -1.59 -8.29 2.82
C ASP A 94 -2.61 -8.71 3.90
N SER A 95 -2.32 -9.76 4.68
CA SER A 95 -3.24 -10.24 5.74
C SER A 95 -3.28 -9.32 6.96
N LEU A 96 -2.23 -8.51 7.18
CA LEU A 96 -2.20 -7.50 8.24
C LEU A 96 -3.22 -6.36 8.06
N ALA A 97 -3.81 -6.22 6.87
CA ALA A 97 -4.88 -5.24 6.61
C ALA A 97 -6.27 -5.70 7.08
N GLY A 98 -6.38 -6.91 7.64
CA GLY A 98 -7.61 -7.47 8.19
C GLY A 98 -7.97 -6.93 9.59
N VAL A 99 -9.10 -7.41 10.14
CA VAL A 99 -9.59 -7.01 11.48
C VAL A 99 -8.76 -7.63 12.60
N ASP A 100 -8.06 -8.74 12.32
CA ASP A 100 -7.23 -9.48 13.28
C ASP A 100 -5.86 -9.81 12.65
N PRO A 101 -4.86 -8.91 12.76
CA PRO A 101 -3.56 -9.09 12.14
C PRO A 101 -2.73 -10.15 12.87
N ASP A 102 -2.38 -11.23 12.16
CA ASP A 102 -1.52 -12.30 12.67
C ASP A 102 -0.04 -11.95 12.53
N TRP A 103 0.48 -11.21 13.51
CA TRP A 103 1.88 -10.80 13.55
C TRP A 103 2.86 -11.97 13.68
N ALA A 104 2.47 -13.05 14.35
CA ALA A 104 3.34 -14.23 14.52
C ALA A 104 3.65 -14.85 13.16
N ARG A 105 2.61 -15.07 12.34
CA ARG A 105 2.77 -15.51 10.95
C ARG A 105 3.57 -14.50 10.13
N SER A 106 3.29 -13.21 10.27
CA SER A 106 3.93 -12.16 9.48
C SER A 106 5.43 -12.08 9.70
N VAL A 107 5.89 -12.22 10.94
CA VAL A 107 7.31 -12.24 11.30
C VAL A 107 8.03 -13.37 10.56
N HIS A 108 7.41 -14.53 10.37
CA HIS A 108 8.05 -15.63 9.63
C HIS A 108 8.28 -15.34 8.14
N LEU A 109 7.53 -14.41 7.54
CA LEU A 109 7.68 -14.04 6.13
C LEU A 109 9.01 -13.33 5.84
N VAL A 110 9.70 -12.79 6.87
CA VAL A 110 11.01 -12.15 6.70
C VAL A 110 12.12 -13.15 6.35
N ARG A 111 11.90 -14.46 6.59
CA ARG A 111 12.93 -15.50 6.46
C ARG A 111 13.56 -15.52 5.07
N GLU A 112 12.75 -15.58 4.02
CA GLU A 112 13.25 -15.66 2.64
C GLU A 112 13.98 -14.38 2.22
N PRO A 113 13.43 -13.17 2.41
CA PRO A 113 14.16 -11.92 2.17
C PRO A 113 15.49 -11.83 2.93
N LEU A 114 15.51 -12.27 4.18
CA LEU A 114 16.70 -12.24 5.02
C LEU A 114 17.76 -13.25 4.55
N ALA A 115 17.35 -14.45 4.16
CA ALA A 115 18.25 -15.45 3.58
C ALA A 115 18.82 -15.01 2.22
N ALA A 116 18.03 -14.29 1.42
CA ALA A 116 18.52 -13.69 0.18
C ALA A 116 19.53 -12.57 0.43
N ALA A 117 19.39 -11.82 1.52
CA ALA A 117 20.27 -10.71 1.87
C ALA A 117 21.58 -11.17 2.57
N LEU A 118 21.49 -12.15 3.46
CA LEU A 118 22.61 -12.57 4.33
C LEU A 118 23.26 -13.90 3.90
N GLY A 119 22.57 -14.67 3.05
CA GLY A 119 22.89 -16.07 2.78
C GLY A 119 22.20 -17.02 3.76
N ALA A 120 21.73 -18.16 3.24
CA ALA A 120 20.99 -19.15 4.03
C ALA A 120 21.81 -19.71 5.20
N GLU A 121 23.11 -19.91 5.02
CA GLU A 121 23.99 -20.44 6.09
C GLU A 121 24.05 -19.51 7.31
N VAL A 122 24.09 -18.19 7.08
CA VAL A 122 24.09 -17.19 8.17
C VAL A 122 22.73 -17.21 8.88
N VAL A 123 21.63 -17.28 8.15
CA VAL A 123 20.29 -17.34 8.77
C VAL A 123 20.13 -18.61 9.62
N GLU A 124 20.54 -19.77 9.11
CA GLU A 124 20.39 -21.04 9.83
C GLU A 124 21.35 -21.13 11.03
N LEU A 125 22.53 -20.49 10.98
CA LEU A 125 23.45 -20.41 12.13
C LEU A 125 22.79 -19.76 13.36
N PHE A 126 22.01 -18.71 13.15
CA PHE A 126 21.32 -17.99 14.22
C PHE A 126 20.00 -18.66 14.62
N ARG A 127 19.57 -19.70 13.90
CA ARG A 127 18.26 -20.33 14.06
C ARG A 127 18.30 -21.86 14.03
N PRO A 128 19.14 -22.50 14.86
CA PRO A 128 19.19 -23.96 14.96
C PRO A 128 17.81 -24.51 15.39
N ALA A 129 17.41 -25.62 14.78
CA ALA A 129 16.21 -26.35 15.19
C ALA A 129 16.57 -27.39 16.26
N PHE A 130 16.25 -27.08 17.52
CA PHE A 130 16.39 -28.01 18.63
C PHE A 130 15.15 -28.92 18.74
N SER A 131 15.26 -30.00 19.51
CA SER A 131 14.14 -30.92 19.75
C SER A 131 12.98 -30.29 20.55
N THR A 132 13.21 -29.14 21.17
CA THR A 132 12.24 -28.38 21.96
C THR A 132 11.65 -27.18 21.23
N THR A 133 12.13 -26.88 20.02
CA THR A 133 11.74 -25.68 19.28
C THR A 133 10.26 -25.68 18.96
N THR A 134 9.52 -24.72 19.51
CA THR A 134 8.14 -24.38 19.12
C THR A 134 8.12 -23.35 17.99
N PRO A 135 6.98 -23.14 17.30
CA PRO A 135 6.84 -22.04 16.35
C PRO A 135 7.22 -20.68 16.95
N GLU A 136 6.79 -20.41 18.19
CA GLU A 136 7.06 -19.17 18.92
C GLU A 136 8.56 -18.99 19.22
N ASP A 137 9.26 -20.05 19.64
CA ASP A 137 10.71 -20.04 19.83
C ASP A 137 11.43 -19.70 18.51
N ALA A 138 10.94 -20.29 17.41
CA ALA A 138 11.43 -20.05 16.07
C ALA A 138 11.20 -18.60 15.61
N SER A 139 10.08 -17.96 16.01
CA SER A 139 9.83 -16.54 15.75
C SER A 139 10.78 -15.66 16.59
N ALA A 140 10.95 -15.97 17.88
CA ALA A 140 11.79 -15.21 18.78
C ALA A 140 13.26 -15.20 18.32
N ALA A 141 13.79 -16.34 17.91
CA ALA A 141 15.14 -16.45 17.34
C ALA A 141 15.29 -15.64 16.03
N LEU A 142 14.24 -15.60 15.20
CA LEU A 142 14.23 -14.81 13.96
C LEU A 142 14.22 -13.30 14.23
N VAL A 143 13.44 -12.85 15.22
CA VAL A 143 13.46 -11.46 15.68
C VAL A 143 14.81 -11.09 16.28
N ALA A 144 15.44 -12.00 17.03
CA ALA A 144 16.79 -11.78 17.55
C ALA A 144 17.82 -11.61 16.43
N LEU A 145 17.74 -12.40 15.36
CA LEU A 145 18.58 -12.21 14.17
C LEU A 145 18.29 -10.87 13.45
N MET A 146 17.02 -10.47 13.33
CA MET A 146 16.67 -9.16 12.79
C MET A 146 17.31 -8.03 13.61
N ASP A 147 17.32 -8.16 14.94
CA ASP A 147 17.96 -7.20 15.83
C ASP A 147 19.49 -7.12 15.58
N VAL A 148 20.17 -8.26 15.43
CA VAL A 148 21.61 -8.31 15.09
C VAL A 148 21.94 -7.49 13.84
N VAL A 149 21.09 -7.57 12.80
CA VAL A 149 21.38 -6.95 11.50
C VAL A 149 20.71 -5.59 11.29
N SER A 150 19.89 -5.14 12.23
CA SER A 150 19.20 -3.84 12.20
C SER A 150 20.11 -2.62 12.00
N PRO A 151 21.41 -2.60 12.40
CA PRO A 151 22.31 -1.49 12.06
C PRO A 151 22.65 -1.38 10.57
N TYR A 152 22.37 -2.42 9.77
CA TYR A 152 22.73 -2.50 8.36
C TYR A 152 21.52 -2.57 7.42
N TYR A 153 20.34 -2.90 7.95
CA TYR A 153 19.12 -3.05 7.18
C TYR A 153 17.93 -2.35 7.82
N ASP A 154 17.12 -1.70 6.98
CA ASP A 154 15.81 -1.21 7.36
C ASP A 154 14.76 -2.29 7.07
N PHE A 155 14.01 -2.72 8.08
CA PHE A 155 12.89 -3.64 7.89
C PHE A 155 11.59 -2.89 7.64
N ARG A 156 10.88 -3.20 6.55
CA ARG A 156 9.59 -2.59 6.21
C ARG A 156 8.53 -3.65 5.92
N TRP A 157 7.41 -3.57 6.63
CA TRP A 157 6.20 -4.34 6.30
C TRP A 157 5.31 -3.52 5.38
N GLU A 158 4.95 -4.10 4.23
CA GLU A 158 4.07 -3.47 3.25
C GLU A 158 2.82 -4.34 2.99
N THR A 159 1.66 -3.69 2.96
CA THR A 159 0.40 -4.28 2.49
C THR A 159 0.15 -3.87 1.04
N ARG A 160 -0.47 -4.73 0.22
CA ARG A 160 -0.95 -4.36 -1.14
C ARG A 160 -2.06 -3.36 -1.00
N CYS A 161 -1.98 -2.35 -1.84
CA CYS A 161 -3.16 -1.73 -2.41
C CYS A 161 -3.35 -2.33 -3.81
N GLY A 162 -4.54 -2.85 -4.08
CA GLY A 162 -4.86 -3.56 -5.32
C GLY A 162 -6.22 -4.22 -5.25
N ILE A 163 -6.73 -4.65 -6.41
CA ILE A 163 -8.01 -5.35 -6.52
C ILE A 163 -7.68 -6.85 -6.58
N PRO A 164 -7.92 -7.62 -5.50
CA PRO A 164 -7.44 -9.01 -5.42
C PRO A 164 -8.25 -9.97 -6.29
N ARG A 165 -9.53 -9.66 -6.54
CA ARG A 165 -10.44 -10.45 -7.37
C ARG A 165 -11.40 -9.53 -8.09
N ILE A 166 -11.71 -9.87 -9.33
CA ILE A 166 -12.73 -9.21 -10.15
C ILE A 166 -13.79 -10.25 -10.46
N ARG A 167 -15.06 -9.87 -10.32
CA ARG A 167 -16.21 -10.70 -10.65
C ARG A 167 -16.95 -10.03 -11.81
N LEU A 168 -17.08 -10.73 -12.92
CA LEU A 168 -18.00 -10.36 -13.98
C LEU A 168 -19.36 -10.96 -13.66
N GLU A 169 -20.39 -10.11 -13.67
CA GLU A 169 -21.78 -10.51 -13.51
C GLU A 169 -22.47 -10.53 -14.88
N GLY A 170 -23.67 -11.10 -14.94
CA GLY A 170 -24.39 -11.31 -16.20
C GLY A 170 -23.86 -12.53 -16.96
N THR A 171 -24.33 -12.69 -18.20
CA THR A 171 -23.92 -13.78 -19.10
C THR A 171 -22.95 -13.31 -20.17
N ALA A 172 -22.34 -14.24 -20.91
CA ALA A 172 -21.47 -13.89 -22.04
C ALA A 172 -22.21 -13.04 -23.11
N GLU A 173 -23.51 -13.31 -23.30
CA GLU A 173 -24.38 -12.56 -24.22
C GLU A 173 -24.56 -11.11 -23.79
N ASP A 174 -24.67 -10.83 -22.49
CA ASP A 174 -24.77 -9.45 -21.97
C ASP A 174 -23.53 -8.62 -22.33
N TRP A 175 -22.34 -9.22 -22.19
CA TRP A 175 -21.08 -8.55 -22.52
C TRP A 175 -20.86 -8.42 -24.03
N ALA A 176 -21.30 -9.40 -24.82
CA ALA A 176 -21.32 -9.28 -26.28
C ALA A 176 -22.26 -8.17 -26.75
N LEU A 177 -23.43 -8.03 -26.11
CA LEU A 177 -24.38 -6.94 -26.38
C LEU A 177 -23.77 -5.57 -26.06
N LEU A 178 -23.04 -5.44 -24.95
CA LEU A 178 -22.31 -4.22 -24.59
C LEU A 178 -21.29 -3.85 -25.68
N ALA A 179 -20.44 -4.79 -26.09
CA ALA A 179 -19.42 -4.55 -27.10
C ALA A 179 -20.03 -4.16 -28.46
N ALA A 180 -21.10 -4.83 -28.88
CA ALA A 180 -21.84 -4.49 -30.08
C ALA A 180 -22.47 -3.09 -30.01
N GLY A 181 -23.09 -2.75 -28.86
CA GLY A 181 -23.67 -1.43 -28.60
C GLY A 181 -22.64 -0.30 -28.69
N VAL A 182 -21.45 -0.50 -28.13
CA VAL A 182 -20.32 0.45 -28.27
C VAL A 182 -19.94 0.64 -29.74
N GLY A 183 -19.85 -0.44 -30.53
CA GLY A 183 -19.58 -0.36 -31.96
C GLY A 183 -20.66 0.39 -32.75
N GLU A 184 -21.92 0.21 -32.39
CA GLU A 184 -23.06 0.90 -33.00
C GLU A 184 -23.12 2.39 -32.65
N LEU A 185 -22.77 2.77 -31.42
CA LEU A 185 -22.63 4.18 -31.04
C LEU A 185 -21.46 4.84 -31.77
N ALA A 186 -20.32 4.16 -31.89
CA ALA A 186 -19.15 4.69 -32.60
C ALA A 186 -19.46 5.09 -34.06
N ARG A 187 -20.36 4.36 -34.73
CA ARG A 187 -20.82 4.67 -36.11
C ARG A 187 -21.75 5.87 -36.21
N ARG A 188 -22.38 6.29 -35.11
CA ARG A 188 -23.36 7.39 -35.08
C ARG A 188 -22.79 8.69 -34.55
N PHE A 189 -21.70 8.63 -33.78
CA PHE A 189 -21.15 9.77 -33.05
C PHE A 189 -19.69 10.04 -33.47
N ASP A 190 -19.50 10.47 -34.72
CA ASP A 190 -18.17 10.67 -35.33
C ASP A 190 -17.25 11.59 -34.53
N TRP A 191 -17.79 12.62 -33.86
CA TRP A 191 -16.98 13.53 -33.05
C TRP A 191 -16.32 12.85 -31.84
N LEU A 192 -16.85 11.70 -31.43
CA LEU A 192 -16.30 10.87 -30.34
C LEU A 192 -15.46 9.70 -30.85
N ALA A 193 -15.19 9.60 -32.16
CA ALA A 193 -14.43 8.49 -32.73
C ALA A 193 -13.07 8.21 -32.04
N PRO A 194 -12.26 9.22 -31.66
CA PRO A 194 -11.01 8.97 -30.94
C PRO A 194 -11.20 8.30 -29.57
N TRP A 195 -12.30 8.62 -28.88
CA TRP A 195 -12.63 7.98 -27.61
C TRP A 195 -13.09 6.53 -27.80
N PHE A 196 -13.98 6.29 -28.77
CA PHE A 196 -14.44 4.94 -29.09
C PHE A 196 -13.32 4.01 -29.54
N ALA A 197 -12.30 4.54 -30.23
CA ALA A 197 -11.12 3.78 -30.63
C ALA A 197 -10.37 3.18 -29.43
N GLU A 198 -10.36 3.87 -28.28
CA GLU A 198 -9.71 3.40 -27.05
C GLU A 198 -10.65 2.55 -26.18
N LEU A 199 -11.94 2.85 -26.14
CA LEU A 199 -12.92 2.09 -25.36
C LEU A 199 -13.17 0.70 -25.96
N ARG A 200 -13.21 0.59 -27.28
CA ARG A 200 -13.61 -0.65 -27.97
C ARG A 200 -12.73 -1.86 -27.63
N PRO A 201 -11.38 -1.78 -27.69
CA PRO A 201 -10.53 -2.90 -27.28
C PRO A 201 -10.75 -3.35 -25.82
N VAL A 202 -11.12 -2.42 -24.93
CA VAL A 202 -11.38 -2.73 -23.52
C VAL A 202 -12.66 -3.54 -23.36
N VAL A 203 -13.76 -3.13 -24.00
CA VAL A 203 -15.03 -3.87 -23.92
C VAL A 203 -14.99 -5.20 -24.68
N ASP A 204 -14.22 -5.29 -25.76
CA ASP A 204 -14.01 -6.52 -26.52
C ASP A 204 -13.25 -7.58 -25.66
N GLU A 205 -12.21 -7.17 -24.92
CA GLU A 205 -11.46 -8.06 -24.02
C GLU A 205 -12.30 -8.56 -22.84
N ILE A 206 -13.13 -7.68 -22.26
CA ILE A 206 -14.07 -8.07 -21.19
C ILE A 206 -15.08 -9.10 -21.72
N ALA A 207 -15.64 -8.88 -22.91
CA ALA A 207 -16.58 -9.82 -23.53
C ALA A 207 -15.92 -11.17 -23.87
N ALA A 208 -14.68 -11.16 -24.38
CA ALA A 208 -13.92 -12.38 -24.63
C ALA A 208 -13.67 -13.18 -23.34
N THR A 209 -13.28 -12.50 -22.25
CA THR A 209 -13.11 -13.14 -20.94
C THR A 209 -14.44 -13.71 -20.42
N ALA A 210 -15.54 -12.96 -20.52
CA ALA A 210 -16.86 -13.39 -20.07
C ALA A 210 -17.40 -14.61 -20.84
N ALA A 211 -17.01 -14.76 -22.11
CA ALA A 211 -17.31 -15.91 -22.96
C ALA A 211 -16.46 -17.16 -22.64
N GLY A 212 -15.60 -17.12 -21.62
CA GLY A 212 -14.71 -18.22 -21.26
C GLY A 212 -13.41 -18.27 -22.06
N GLY A 213 -13.03 -17.16 -22.71
CA GLY A 213 -11.73 -16.99 -23.34
C GLY A 213 -10.56 -17.03 -22.34
N PRO A 214 -9.31 -17.07 -22.82
CA PRO A 214 -8.14 -17.01 -21.96
C PRO A 214 -8.12 -15.69 -21.18
N VAL A 215 -7.68 -15.75 -19.91
CA VAL A 215 -7.58 -14.57 -19.05
C VAL A 215 -6.24 -13.86 -19.30
N ASP A 216 -6.27 -12.67 -19.89
CA ASP A 216 -5.09 -11.79 -19.92
C ASP A 216 -4.87 -11.14 -18.55
N GLU A 217 -3.99 -11.74 -17.75
CA GLU A 217 -3.64 -11.22 -16.41
C GLU A 217 -3.10 -9.79 -16.45
N VAL A 218 -2.38 -9.40 -17.51
CA VAL A 218 -1.81 -8.05 -17.63
C VAL A 218 -2.94 -7.05 -17.84
N PHE A 219 -3.90 -7.36 -18.70
CA PHE A 219 -5.12 -6.57 -18.87
C PHE A 219 -5.86 -6.41 -17.54
N TRP A 220 -6.21 -7.50 -16.86
CA TRP A 220 -7.01 -7.42 -15.62
C TRP A 220 -6.28 -6.71 -14.48
N ARG A 221 -4.96 -6.88 -14.36
CA ARG A 221 -4.13 -6.14 -13.38
C ARG A 221 -3.99 -4.66 -13.73
N SER A 222 -4.35 -4.25 -14.94
CA SER A 222 -4.29 -2.86 -15.40
C SER A 222 -5.61 -2.09 -15.26
N LEU A 223 -6.60 -2.62 -14.54
CA LEU A 223 -7.91 -1.99 -14.34
C LEU A 223 -7.81 -0.60 -13.69
N PHE A 224 -7.12 -0.48 -12.56
CA PHE A 224 -7.05 0.74 -11.76
C PHE A 224 -5.69 0.91 -11.09
N LYS A 225 -5.18 2.14 -11.06
CA LYS A 225 -3.83 2.52 -10.56
C LYS A 225 -2.72 1.64 -11.15
N TRP A 226 -2.83 1.30 -12.43
CA TRP A 226 -1.81 0.50 -13.11
C TRP A 226 -0.45 1.21 -13.15
N ARG A 227 0.61 0.50 -12.76
CA ARG A 227 1.99 1.02 -12.61
C ARG A 227 2.11 2.21 -11.66
N SER A 228 1.14 2.42 -10.77
CA SER A 228 1.10 3.53 -9.81
C SER A 228 1.15 3.03 -8.37
N MET A 229 1.52 3.93 -7.45
CA MET A 229 1.59 3.64 -6.01
C MET A 229 0.26 3.89 -5.31
N SER A 230 0.08 3.26 -4.15
CA SER A 230 -1.00 3.64 -3.24
C SER A 230 -0.82 5.06 -2.69
N GLY A 231 -1.90 5.66 -2.19
CA GLY A 231 -1.89 6.97 -1.52
C GLY A 231 -1.79 8.20 -2.44
N GLY A 232 -1.27 8.07 -3.65
CA GLY A 232 -1.24 9.18 -4.63
C GLY A 232 -2.63 9.52 -5.20
N PRO A 233 -2.88 10.77 -5.64
CA PRO A 233 -4.19 11.20 -6.16
C PRO A 233 -4.46 10.71 -7.60
N ARG A 234 -3.41 10.26 -8.30
CA ARG A 234 -3.44 9.91 -9.71
C ARG A 234 -4.16 8.58 -9.96
N VAL A 235 -4.89 8.52 -11.06
CA VAL A 235 -5.65 7.37 -11.56
C VAL A 235 -5.13 7.00 -12.94
N THR A 236 -4.72 5.73 -13.07
CA THR A 236 -4.26 5.11 -14.31
C THR A 236 -4.96 3.76 -14.52
N GLY A 237 -4.91 3.22 -15.72
CA GLY A 237 -5.53 1.93 -16.06
C GLY A 237 -6.75 2.04 -16.97
N TRP A 238 -7.18 0.90 -17.51
CA TRP A 238 -8.20 0.85 -18.55
C TRP A 238 -9.59 1.30 -18.09
N LEU A 239 -9.87 1.33 -16.78
CA LEU A 239 -11.14 1.86 -16.27
C LEU A 239 -11.35 3.31 -16.75
N THR A 240 -10.28 4.08 -16.92
CA THR A 240 -10.35 5.45 -17.45
C THR A 240 -10.85 5.51 -18.90
N ALA A 241 -10.80 4.43 -19.68
CA ALA A 241 -11.32 4.40 -21.05
C ALA A 241 -12.84 4.58 -21.10
N PHE A 242 -13.56 4.30 -20.01
CA PHE A 242 -15.01 4.51 -19.91
C PHE A 242 -15.40 6.00 -19.77
N PHE A 243 -14.44 6.90 -19.59
CA PHE A 243 -14.71 8.31 -19.33
C PHE A 243 -14.24 9.19 -20.51
N ALA A 244 -15.15 9.64 -21.37
CA ALA A 244 -14.79 10.55 -22.45
C ALA A 244 -14.44 11.98 -21.97
N HIS A 245 -14.96 12.37 -20.81
CA HIS A 245 -14.90 13.74 -20.32
C HIS A 245 -14.17 13.83 -18.98
N THR A 246 -13.59 15.00 -18.70
CA THR A 246 -13.25 15.43 -17.35
C THR A 246 -14.28 16.43 -16.84
N GLN A 247 -14.38 16.58 -15.52
CA GLN A 247 -15.21 17.58 -14.85
C GLN A 247 -14.36 18.81 -14.53
N THR A 248 -14.78 19.99 -15.00
CA THR A 248 -14.20 21.28 -14.62
C THR A 248 -15.23 22.13 -13.87
N PRO A 249 -14.83 23.26 -13.24
CA PRO A 249 -15.77 24.18 -12.58
C PRO A 249 -16.88 24.68 -13.53
N ASP A 250 -16.57 24.84 -14.81
CA ASP A 250 -17.51 25.28 -15.85
C ASP A 250 -18.38 24.14 -16.43
N GLY A 251 -18.20 22.90 -15.97
CA GLY A 251 -18.90 21.72 -16.48
C GLY A 251 -17.98 20.66 -17.10
N PRO A 252 -18.55 19.59 -17.68
CA PRO A 252 -17.77 18.54 -18.31
C PRO A 252 -17.08 19.03 -19.59
N ARG A 253 -15.81 18.64 -19.78
CA ARG A 253 -15.02 18.93 -21.00
C ARG A 253 -14.52 17.63 -21.61
N LEU A 254 -14.56 17.54 -22.94
CA LEU A 254 -14.04 16.38 -23.66
C LEU A 254 -12.53 16.28 -23.45
N ARG A 255 -12.03 15.08 -23.14
CA ARG A 255 -10.60 14.84 -22.97
C ARG A 255 -9.86 15.01 -24.29
N GLN A 256 -8.62 15.46 -24.21
CA GLN A 256 -7.72 15.57 -25.37
C GLN A 256 -6.90 14.30 -25.61
N SER A 257 -6.85 13.39 -24.63
CA SER A 257 -6.13 12.11 -24.71
C SER A 257 -6.92 10.99 -24.05
N PHE A 258 -6.96 9.84 -24.73
CA PHE A 258 -7.72 8.66 -24.34
C PHE A 258 -6.84 7.42 -24.06
N GLY A 259 -5.57 7.43 -24.51
CA GLY A 259 -4.63 6.32 -24.39
C GLY A 259 -4.22 6.03 -22.95
N TRP A 260 -4.85 5.02 -22.35
CA TRP A 260 -4.64 4.67 -20.93
C TRP A 260 -3.32 3.95 -20.67
N ARG A 261 -2.73 3.30 -21.70
CA ARG A 261 -1.46 2.57 -21.58
C ARG A 261 -0.27 3.54 -21.50
N GLU A 262 -0.30 4.58 -22.33
CA GLU A 262 0.68 5.65 -22.39
C GLU A 262 0.65 6.47 -21.10
N ALA A 263 -0.54 6.82 -20.62
CA ALA A 263 -0.73 7.57 -19.38
C ALA A 263 -0.11 6.86 -18.16
N ALA A 264 -0.20 5.53 -18.11
CA ALA A 264 0.37 4.73 -17.02
C ALA A 264 1.90 4.61 -17.08
N SER A 265 2.52 4.81 -18.25
CA SER A 265 3.94 4.51 -18.49
C SER A 265 4.85 5.74 -18.45
N ARG A 266 4.30 6.96 -18.38
CA ARG A 266 5.07 8.20 -18.30
C ARG A 266 5.58 8.47 -16.89
N GLU A 267 6.75 9.09 -16.82
CA GLU A 267 7.43 9.42 -15.57
C GLU A 267 6.52 10.22 -14.63
N TYR A 268 6.38 9.74 -13.39
CA TYR A 268 5.52 10.29 -12.33
C TYR A 268 4.02 10.38 -12.67
N HIS A 269 3.54 9.71 -13.73
CA HIS A 269 2.14 9.77 -14.17
C HIS A 269 1.64 11.20 -14.40
N ARG A 270 2.50 12.09 -14.92
CA ARG A 270 2.19 13.52 -15.11
C ARG A 270 0.93 13.79 -15.96
N ASP A 271 0.61 12.87 -16.86
CA ASP A 271 -0.57 12.97 -17.73
C ASP A 271 -1.78 12.16 -17.22
N ALA A 272 -1.67 11.60 -16.01
CA ALA A 272 -2.76 10.85 -15.39
C ALA A 272 -3.73 11.79 -14.66
N PHE A 273 -5.00 11.47 -14.77
CA PHE A 273 -6.10 12.17 -14.10
C PHE A 273 -6.08 11.93 -12.59
N GLU A 274 -6.72 12.80 -11.84
CA GLU A 274 -7.03 12.58 -10.43
C GLU A 274 -8.42 11.94 -10.28
N VAL A 275 -8.69 11.33 -9.13
CA VAL A 275 -9.98 10.64 -8.87
C VAL A 275 -11.18 11.58 -9.09
N ASN A 276 -11.03 12.86 -8.75
CA ASN A 276 -12.10 13.85 -8.82
C ASN A 276 -12.16 14.59 -10.18
N ASP A 277 -11.31 14.23 -11.14
CA ASP A 277 -11.30 14.86 -12.47
C ASP A 277 -12.43 14.33 -13.36
N PHE A 278 -13.20 13.33 -12.95
CA PHE A 278 -14.20 12.67 -13.79
C PHE A 278 -15.65 13.06 -13.42
N PRO A 279 -16.57 13.08 -14.40
CA PRO A 279 -17.99 13.26 -14.14
C PRO A 279 -18.56 12.20 -13.20
N SER A 280 -19.60 12.55 -12.45
CA SER A 280 -20.26 11.67 -11.47
C SER A 280 -21.06 10.50 -12.06
N HIS A 281 -21.23 10.45 -13.39
CA HIS A 281 -22.14 9.52 -14.08
C HIS A 281 -23.60 9.59 -13.60
N ILE A 282 -24.04 10.76 -13.15
CA ILE A 282 -25.43 11.05 -12.79
C ILE A 282 -26.06 11.93 -13.86
N SER A 283 -27.10 11.41 -14.50
CA SER A 283 -27.97 12.14 -15.43
C SER A 283 -29.10 12.82 -14.66
N LYS A 284 -29.46 14.02 -15.11
CA LYS A 284 -30.54 14.83 -14.53
C LYS A 284 -31.40 15.39 -15.65
N VAL A 285 -32.71 15.17 -15.60
CA VAL A 285 -33.66 15.68 -16.59
C VAL A 285 -34.73 16.51 -15.87
N PRO A 286 -34.72 17.85 -16.02
CA PRO A 286 -35.78 18.68 -15.46
C PRO A 286 -37.08 18.45 -16.23
N PHE A 287 -38.20 18.41 -15.51
CA PHE A 287 -39.53 18.37 -16.11
C PHE A 287 -40.52 19.14 -15.24
N VAL A 288 -41.66 19.54 -15.82
CA VAL A 288 -42.74 20.17 -15.06
C VAL A 288 -43.83 19.14 -14.84
N TRP A 289 -44.24 18.96 -13.59
CA TRP A 289 -45.42 18.18 -13.24
C TRP A 289 -46.60 19.11 -13.03
N GLU A 290 -47.52 19.12 -13.99
CA GLU A 290 -48.80 19.80 -13.85
C GLU A 290 -49.76 18.90 -13.05
N PHE A 291 -50.17 19.37 -11.87
CA PHE A 291 -51.12 18.68 -11.00
C PHE A 291 -52.24 19.62 -10.57
N LEU A 292 -53.46 19.35 -11.04
CA LEU A 292 -54.66 20.15 -10.75
C LEU A 292 -54.48 21.65 -11.05
N GLY A 293 -53.84 21.98 -12.17
CA GLY A 293 -53.55 23.35 -12.59
C GLY A 293 -52.40 24.03 -11.83
N THR A 294 -51.69 23.30 -10.97
CA THR A 294 -50.45 23.76 -10.33
C THR A 294 -49.24 23.13 -11.02
N GLU A 295 -48.35 23.94 -11.57
CA GLU A 295 -47.08 23.49 -12.10
C GLU A 295 -46.05 23.31 -10.99
N ARG A 296 -45.45 22.12 -10.92
CA ARG A 296 -44.36 21.80 -10.01
C ARG A 296 -43.09 21.51 -10.79
N PRO A 297 -42.00 22.23 -10.58
CA PRO A 297 -40.74 21.90 -11.20
C PRO A 297 -40.16 20.65 -10.53
N MET A 298 -39.83 19.66 -11.35
CA MET A 298 -39.38 18.34 -10.94
C MET A 298 -38.07 17.99 -11.63
N LEU A 299 -37.37 16.99 -11.10
CA LEU A 299 -36.12 16.47 -11.62
C LEU A 299 -36.14 14.95 -11.61
N LEU A 300 -35.99 14.34 -12.78
CA LEU A 300 -35.62 12.93 -12.88
C LEU A 300 -34.11 12.82 -12.71
N VAL A 301 -33.68 11.96 -11.80
CA VAL A 301 -32.27 11.66 -11.56
C VAL A 301 -32.04 10.19 -11.82
N GLY A 302 -30.96 9.84 -12.50
CA GLY A 302 -30.56 8.46 -12.71
C GLY A 302 -29.06 8.32 -12.92
N GLY A 303 -28.47 7.21 -12.48
CA GLY A 303 -27.03 6.99 -12.61
C GLY A 303 -26.51 5.99 -11.60
N VAL A 304 -25.20 5.98 -11.37
CA VAL A 304 -24.59 5.21 -10.27
C VAL A 304 -24.85 5.96 -8.96
N LEU A 305 -25.85 5.51 -8.19
CA LEU A 305 -26.33 6.22 -6.98
C LEU A 305 -25.98 5.52 -5.66
N GLY A 306 -25.34 4.36 -5.72
CA GLY A 306 -24.95 3.63 -4.52
C GLY A 306 -23.86 2.59 -4.76
N ILE A 307 -23.27 2.13 -3.67
CA ILE A 307 -22.33 1.02 -3.65
C ILE A 307 -22.86 0.03 -2.61
N GLU A 308 -23.12 -1.19 -3.04
CA GLU A 308 -23.56 -2.29 -2.19
C GLU A 308 -22.38 -3.18 -1.82
N ARG A 309 -22.46 -3.86 -0.67
CA ARG A 309 -21.55 -4.94 -0.30
C ARG A 309 -22.25 -6.28 -0.50
N ASP A 310 -21.80 -7.06 -1.47
CA ASP A 310 -22.42 -8.34 -1.86
C ASP A 310 -21.37 -9.47 -1.83
N GLY A 311 -21.51 -10.41 -0.90
CA GLY A 311 -20.59 -11.55 -0.78
C GLY A 311 -19.12 -11.16 -0.60
N GLY A 312 -18.84 -10.01 0.02
CA GLY A 312 -17.49 -9.45 0.19
C GLY A 312 -16.98 -8.60 -0.98
N PHE A 313 -17.76 -8.44 -2.06
CA PHE A 313 -17.46 -7.55 -3.18
C PHE A 313 -18.12 -6.18 -2.99
N LEU A 314 -17.45 -5.11 -3.43
CA LEU A 314 -18.07 -3.79 -3.57
C LEU A 314 -18.69 -3.67 -4.96
N ARG A 315 -19.98 -3.38 -5.03
CA ARG A 315 -20.78 -3.41 -6.25
C ARG A 315 -21.43 -2.05 -6.49
N PRO A 316 -21.00 -1.26 -7.51
CA PRO A 316 -21.71 -0.06 -7.93
C PRO A 316 -23.13 -0.40 -8.38
N ARG A 317 -24.11 0.42 -8.00
CA ARG A 317 -25.53 0.21 -8.33
C ARG A 317 -26.11 1.40 -9.04
N LEU A 318 -26.82 1.09 -10.13
CA LEU A 318 -27.71 2.05 -10.77
C LEU A 318 -28.93 2.30 -9.87
N GLY A 319 -29.38 3.54 -9.84
CA GLY A 319 -30.63 3.94 -9.20
C GLY A 319 -31.29 5.07 -9.97
N SER A 320 -32.54 5.34 -9.64
CA SER A 320 -33.27 6.51 -10.11
C SER A 320 -34.07 7.15 -8.98
N ALA A 321 -34.33 8.44 -9.12
CA ALA A 321 -35.15 9.21 -8.19
C ALA A 321 -35.94 10.28 -8.94
N VAL A 322 -37.09 10.66 -8.38
CA VAL A 322 -37.88 11.82 -8.81
C VAL A 322 -37.86 12.82 -7.67
N LEU A 323 -37.37 14.03 -7.93
CA LEU A 323 -37.21 15.07 -6.93
C LEU A 323 -38.08 16.26 -7.30
N GLU A 324 -38.77 16.86 -6.33
CA GLU A 324 -39.38 18.18 -6.50
C GLU A 324 -38.28 19.22 -6.26
N THR A 325 -38.07 20.14 -7.21
CA THR A 325 -37.05 21.17 -7.07
C THR A 325 -37.63 22.36 -6.33
N VAL A 326 -37.17 22.60 -5.12
CA VAL A 326 -37.52 23.83 -4.40
C VAL A 326 -36.57 24.92 -4.90
N ALA A 327 -37.11 26.06 -5.35
CA ALA A 327 -36.27 27.22 -5.60
C ALA A 327 -35.52 27.55 -4.30
N GLY A 328 -34.19 27.67 -4.38
CA GLY A 328 -33.40 28.14 -3.24
C GLY A 328 -33.88 29.53 -2.77
N PRO A 329 -33.67 29.88 -1.48
CA PRO A 329 -34.03 31.18 -0.95
C PRO A 329 -33.39 32.36 -1.70
#